data_AF-A0A535P780-F1
#
_entry.id   AF-A0A535P780-F1
#
_cell.length_a   1.000
_cell.length_b   1.000
_cell.length_c   1.000
_cell.angle_alpha   90.00
_cell.angle_beta   90.00
_cell.angle_gamma   90.00
#
_symmetry.space_group_name_H-M   'P 1'
#
loop_
_entity.id
_entity.type
_entity.pdbx_description
1 polymer ?
#
loop_
_entity_poly.entity_id
_entity_poly.type
_entity_poly.pdbx_seq_one_letter_code
_entity_poly.pdbx_strand_id
1 'polypeptide(L)'
;IAKAVHDLKAHPDGTLLVPGSGALVRWLLANDLVDQLDLLTYPVVIGQGTRLFPESGPDVALELVSSRATSKGVTIQTYRPIGRPQYATSTVDPEDVMRDATSGRRG
;
A
#
# COMPACT_ATOMS: atom_id res chain seq x y z
N ILE A 1 23.25 -8.39 2.05
CA ILE A 1 22.29 -8.07 0.96
C ILE A 1 21.75 -6.65 1.11
N ALA A 2 21.15 -6.25 2.24
CA ALA A 2 20.72 -4.86 2.49
C ALA A 2 21.81 -3.82 2.24
N LYS A 3 23.04 -4.05 2.71
CA LYS A 3 24.18 -3.19 2.41
C LYS A 3 24.44 -3.02 0.90
N ALA A 4 24.35 -4.09 0.11
CA ALA A 4 24.58 -4.01 -1.33
C ALA A 4 23.46 -3.24 -2.06
N VAL A 5 22.22 -3.33 -1.58
CA VAL A 5 21.09 -2.54 -2.12
C VAL A 5 21.23 -1.07 -1.74
N HIS A 6 21.63 -0.76 -0.50
CA HIS A 6 21.95 0.61 -0.10
C HIS A 6 23.11 1.19 -0.89
N ASP A 7 24.18 0.42 -1.08
CA ASP A 7 25.34 0.84 -1.87
C ASP A 7 24.93 1.10 -3.33
N LEU A 8 24.00 0.31 -3.90
CA LEU A 8 23.44 0.55 -5.24
C LEU A 8 22.53 1.78 -5.30
N LYS A 9 21.69 2.03 -4.28
CA LYS A 9 20.90 3.26 -4.14
C LYS A 9 21.76 4.53 -4.03
N ALA A 10 22.98 4.42 -3.52
CA ALA A 10 23.90 5.54 -3.35
C ALA A 10 24.59 5.96 -4.67
N HIS A 11 24.39 5.24 -5.77
CA HIS A 11 24.92 5.61 -7.09
C HIS A 11 23.88 6.49 -7.85
N PRO A 12 24.27 7.68 -8.32
CA PRO A 12 23.33 8.69 -8.84
C PRO A 12 22.65 8.37 -10.19
N ASP A 13 22.94 7.24 -10.83
CA ASP A 13 22.75 7.10 -12.28
C ASP A 13 21.72 6.05 -12.72
N GLY A 14 20.87 5.51 -11.84
CA GLY A 14 19.94 4.45 -12.27
C GLY A 14 18.69 4.27 -11.43
N THR A 15 17.52 4.44 -12.06
CA THR A 15 16.24 3.91 -11.56
C THR A 15 16.34 2.39 -11.47
N LEU A 16 16.44 1.85 -10.26
CA LEU A 16 16.34 0.41 -10.03
C LEU A 16 14.87 -0.03 -10.12
N LEU A 17 14.41 -0.31 -11.32
CA LEU A 17 13.10 -0.90 -11.54
C LEU A 17 13.18 -2.41 -11.25
N VAL A 18 12.39 -2.89 -10.31
CA VAL A 18 12.30 -4.32 -9.96
C VAL A 18 11.00 -4.88 -10.53
N PRO A 19 11.00 -5.40 -11.77
CA PRO A 19 9.83 -6.03 -12.37
C PRO A 19 9.68 -7.47 -11.85
N GLY A 20 9.46 -7.61 -10.53
CA GLY A 20 9.35 -8.90 -9.84
C GLY A 20 10.70 -9.60 -9.61
N SER A 21 10.87 -10.44 -8.58
CA SER A 21 9.84 -11.24 -7.89
C SER A 21 9.06 -10.51 -6.80
N GLY A 22 7.81 -10.93 -6.57
CA GLY A 22 7.02 -10.47 -5.42
C GLY A 22 7.74 -10.72 -4.08
N ALA A 23 8.63 -11.72 -4.00
CA ALA A 23 9.46 -11.95 -2.81
C ALA A 23 10.49 -10.85 -2.60
N LEU A 24 11.11 -10.35 -3.67
CA LEU A 24 12.06 -9.23 -3.59
C LEU A 24 11.34 -7.93 -3.22
N VAL A 25 10.18 -7.64 -3.83
CA VAL A 25 9.38 -6.45 -3.48
C VAL A 25 8.98 -6.48 -2.01
N ARG A 26 8.50 -7.62 -1.50
CA ARG A 26 8.19 -7.80 -0.08
C ARG A 26 9.40 -7.57 0.82
N TRP A 27 10.55 -8.13 0.45
CA TRP A 27 11.77 -7.97 1.24
C TRP A 27 12.23 -6.51 1.26
N LEU A 28 12.16 -5.80 0.14
CA LEU A 28 12.48 -4.38 0.06
C LEU A 28 11.54 -3.53 0.91
N LEU A 29 10.23 -3.79 0.85
CA LEU A 29 9.24 -3.11 1.69
C LEU A 29 9.48 -3.37 3.18
N ALA A 30 9.77 -4.61 3.57
CA ALA A 30 10.03 -4.99 4.96
C ALA A 30 11.32 -4.40 5.54
N ASN A 31 12.22 -3.87 4.70
CA ASN A 31 13.47 -3.24 5.11
C ASN A 31 13.47 -1.72 4.84
N ASP A 32 12.30 -1.11 4.56
CA ASP A 32 12.16 0.32 4.24
C ASP A 32 13.05 0.78 3.06
N LEU A 33 13.28 -0.10 2.08
CA LEU A 33 14.15 0.14 0.93
C LEU A 33 13.40 0.60 -0.32
N VAL A 34 12.10 0.84 -0.25
CA VAL A 34 11.26 1.25 -1.39
C VAL A 34 10.94 2.73 -1.29
N ASP A 35 11.36 3.53 -2.27
CA ASP A 35 11.03 4.96 -2.33
C ASP A 35 9.74 5.22 -3.14
N GLN A 36 9.46 4.35 -4.11
CA GLN A 36 8.29 4.42 -4.99
C GLN A 36 7.78 3.01 -5.28
N LEU A 37 6.46 2.84 -5.23
CA LEU A 37 5.76 1.61 -5.56
C LEU A 37 4.74 1.88 -6.68
N ASP A 38 5.01 1.37 -7.87
CA ASP A 38 4.03 1.39 -8.97
C ASP A 38 3.19 0.11 -8.95
N LEU A 39 1.93 0.24 -8.53
CA LEU A 39 0.97 -0.85 -8.44
C LEU A 39 0.06 -0.88 -9.66
N LEU A 40 0.12 -1.98 -10.42
CA LEU A 40 -0.75 -2.25 -11.55
C LEU A 40 -1.84 -3.23 -11.11
N THR A 41 -3.08 -2.76 -11.02
CA THR A 41 -4.24 -3.60 -10.69
C THR A 41 -4.99 -3.95 -11.96
N TYR A 42 -5.08 -5.25 -12.23
CA TYR A 42 -5.83 -5.80 -13.34
C TYR A 42 -7.26 -6.13 -12.88
N PRO A 43 -8.29 -5.90 -13.73
CA PRO A 43 -9.68 -6.18 -13.40
C PRO A 43 -9.99 -7.69 -13.50
N VAL A 44 -9.29 -8.50 -12.70
CA VAL A 44 -9.45 -9.96 -12.63
C VAL A 44 -9.42 -10.43 -11.18
N VAL A 45 -10.30 -11.36 -10.85
CA VAL A 45 -10.30 -12.03 -9.54
C VAL A 45 -9.56 -13.36 -9.69
N ILE A 46 -8.45 -13.51 -8.97
CA ILE A 46 -7.69 -14.76 -8.93
C ILE A 46 -7.86 -15.38 -7.55
N GLY A 47 -8.47 -16.57 -7.50
CA GLY A 47 -8.82 -17.22 -6.23
C GLY A 47 -7.63 -17.79 -5.45
N GLN A 48 -6.55 -18.20 -6.14
CA GLN A 48 -5.37 -18.83 -5.54
C GLN A 48 -4.08 -18.39 -6.26
N GLY A 49 -2.97 -18.30 -5.54
CA GLY A 49 -1.67 -17.96 -6.13
C GLY A 49 -0.75 -17.18 -5.18
N THR A 50 0.34 -16.68 -5.73
CA THR A 50 1.30 -15.88 -4.96
C THR A 50 0.72 -14.50 -4.69
N ARG A 51 0.57 -14.14 -3.42
CA ARG A 51 0.13 -12.81 -3.00
C ARG A 51 1.31 -11.84 -2.97
N LEU A 52 1.11 -10.62 -3.46
CA LEU A 52 2.09 -9.54 -3.29
C LEU A 52 2.22 -9.19 -1.80
N PHE A 53 1.08 -9.07 -1.12
CA PHE A 53 0.97 -8.86 0.33
C PHE A 53 0.48 -10.17 0.97
N PRO A 54 1.38 -10.91 1.64
CA PRO A 54 1.03 -12.16 2.31
C PRO A 54 0.28 -11.88 3.61
N GLU A 55 -0.29 -12.93 4.21
CA GLU A 55 -1.04 -12.82 5.47
C GLU A 55 -0.18 -12.32 6.64
N SER A 56 1.11 -12.66 6.64
CA SER A 56 2.08 -12.20 7.62
C SER A 56 3.04 -11.17 7.01
N GLY A 57 3.09 -9.97 7.56
CA GLY A 57 3.99 -8.90 7.11
C GLY A 57 3.78 -7.60 7.89
N PRO A 58 4.70 -6.64 7.77
CA PRO A 58 4.51 -5.32 8.38
C PRO A 58 3.44 -4.53 7.62
N ASP A 59 2.63 -3.79 8.37
CA ASP A 59 1.74 -2.80 7.78
C ASP A 59 2.55 -1.58 7.30
N VAL A 60 2.27 -1.12 6.08
CA VAL A 60 2.94 0.02 5.46
C VAL A 60 1.89 1.02 5.00
N ALA A 61 2.00 2.26 5.46
CA ALA A 61 1.22 3.37 4.95
C ALA A 61 1.78 3.84 3.61
N LEU A 62 0.87 4.14 2.69
CA LEU A 62 1.17 4.58 1.33
C LEU A 62 0.52 5.94 1.07
N GLU A 63 1.31 6.89 0.59
CA GLU A 63 0.85 8.14 0.00
C GLU A 63 0.61 7.92 -1.50
N LEU A 64 -0.59 8.23 -2.01
CA LEU A 64 -0.87 8.17 -3.45
C LEU A 64 -0.24 9.38 -4.15
N VAL A 65 0.76 9.14 -4.99
CA VAL A 65 1.46 10.17 -5.77
C VAL A 65 0.77 10.40 -7.11
N SER A 66 0.34 9.34 -7.79
CA SER A 66 -0.37 9.44 -9.07
C SER A 66 -1.32 8.27 -9.27
N SER A 67 -2.39 8.50 -10.04
CA SER A 67 -3.35 7.45 -10.40
C SER A 67 -3.85 7.68 -11.82
N ARG A 68 -3.87 6.61 -12.62
CA ARG A 68 -4.47 6.63 -13.95
C ARG A 68 -5.11 5.28 -14.28
N ALA A 69 -6.15 5.32 -15.09
CA ALA A 69 -6.76 4.13 -15.67
C ALA A 69 -6.42 4.04 -17.17
N THR A 70 -6.26 2.82 -17.66
CA THR A 70 -6.17 2.54 -19.09
C THR A 70 -7.55 2.30 -19.68
N SER A 71 -7.72 2.42 -21.00
CA SER A 71 -8.96 2.06 -21.69
C SER A 71 -9.38 0.60 -21.52
N LYS A 72 -8.46 -0.27 -21.08
CA LYS A 72 -8.70 -1.69 -20.81
C LYS A 72 -9.05 -1.98 -19.34
N GLY A 73 -9.26 -0.95 -18.52
CA GLY A 73 -9.65 -1.09 -17.11
C GLY A 73 -8.50 -1.43 -16.14
N VAL A 74 -7.26 -1.49 -16.61
CA VAL A 74 -6.09 -1.59 -15.70
C VAL A 74 -5.88 -0.25 -15.02
N THR A 75 -5.77 -0.24 -13.69
CA THR A 75 -5.40 0.94 -12.91
C THR A 75 -3.92 0.90 -12.58
N ILE A 76 -3.25 2.04 -12.73
CA ILE A 76 -1.83 2.21 -12.48
C ILE A 76 -1.71 3.31 -11.44
N GLN A 77 -1.21 2.95 -10.27
CA GLN A 77 -1.10 3.84 -9.13
C GLN A 77 0.34 3.90 -8.64
N THR A 78 0.88 5.10 -8.57
CA THR A 78 2.21 5.35 -7.99
C THR A 78 2.03 5.74 -6.55
N TYR A 79 2.67 5.00 -5.65
CA TYR A 79 2.66 5.25 -4.21
C TYR A 79 4.05 5.56 -3.69
N ARG A 80 4.11 6.37 -2.64
CA ARG A 80 5.29 6.53 -1.79
C ARG A 80 5.02 5.86 -0.44
N PRO A 81 5.86 4.91 0.00
CA PRO A 81 5.82 4.41 1.38
C PRO A 81 6.14 5.52 2.38
N ILE A 82 5.31 5.67 3.41
CA ILE A 82 5.45 6.72 4.45
C ILE A 82 5.59 6.13 5.86
N GLY A 83 6.05 4.88 5.97
CA GLY A 83 6.30 4.18 7.23
C GLY A 83 5.08 3.43 7.76
N ARG A 84 4.94 3.35 9.10
CA ARG A 84 3.83 2.64 9.74
C ARG A 84 2.51 3.43 9.62
N PRO A 85 1.39 2.77 9.33
CA PRO A 85 0.08 3.41 9.32
C PRO A 85 -0.35 3.88 10.70
N GLN A 86 -1.05 5.02 10.70
CA GLN A 86 -1.85 5.49 11.82
C GLN A 86 -3.26 4.98 11.61
N TYR A 87 -3.68 4.03 12.45
CA TYR A 87 -5.06 3.59 12.46
C TYR A 87 -5.87 4.54 13.32
N ALA A 88 -6.98 5.05 12.77
CA ALA A 88 -7.96 5.72 13.60
C ALA A 88 -8.39 4.74 14.70
N THR A 89 -8.07 5.06 15.96
CA THR A 89 -8.66 4.34 17.08
C THR A 89 -10.09 4.87 17.17
N SER A 90 -11.02 4.22 16.47
CA SER A 90 -12.43 4.48 16.67
C SER A 90 -12.80 4.00 18.07
N THR A 91 -12.60 4.83 19.09
CA THR A 91 -13.44 4.80 20.29
C THR A 91 -14.74 5.49 19.94
N VAL A 92 -15.46 4.94 18.97
CA VAL A 92 -16.87 5.26 18.83
C VAL A 92 -17.55 4.29 19.78
N ASP A 93 -17.89 4.78 20.97
CA ASP A 93 -18.69 4.02 21.91
C ASP A 93 -20.02 3.68 21.20
N PRO A 94 -20.43 2.41 21.10
CA PRO A 94 -21.66 2.05 20.37
C PRO A 94 -22.91 2.79 20.90
N GLU A 95 -22.87 3.27 22.15
CA GLU A 95 -23.92 4.09 22.74
C GLU A 95 -24.06 5.48 22.09
N ASP A 96 -22.96 6.10 21.66
CA ASP A 96 -22.98 7.43 21.06
C ASP A 96 -23.60 7.42 19.65
N VAL A 97 -23.44 6.31 18.92
CA VAL A 97 -24.09 6.09 17.61
C VAL A 97 -25.60 5.93 17.75
N MET A 98 -26.05 5.26 18.82
CA MET A 98 -27.48 4.98 19.05
C MET A 98 -28.26 6.23 19.51
N ARG A 99 -27.61 7.15 20.24
CA ARG A 99 -28.20 8.41 20.71
C ARG A 99 -28.47 9.39 19.56
N ASP A 100 -27.58 9.45 18.57
CA ASP A 100 -27.75 10.35 17.42
C ASP A 100 -28.90 9.91 16.51
N ALA A 101 -29.10 8.59 16.35
CA ALA A 101 -30.19 8.01 15.55
C ALA A 101 -31.59 8.27 16.12
N THR A 102 -31.72 8.56 17.42
CA THR A 102 -33.03 8.81 18.07
C THR A 102 -33.38 10.30 18.21
N SER A 103 -32.42 11.20 17.98
CA SER A 103 -32.66 12.66 18.08
C SER A 103 -33.25 13.28 16.80
N GLY A 104 -33.20 12.59 15.66
CA GLY A 104 -33.57 13.15 14.35
C GLY A 104 -35.06 13.13 13.97
N ARG A 105 -36.00 12.80 14.88
CA ARG A 105 -37.44 12.64 14.53
C ARG A 105 -38.41 13.62 15.20
N ARG A 106 -37.96 14.81 15.64
CA ARG A 106 -38.88 15.90 16.00
C ARG A 106 -38.32 17.24 15.54
N GLY A 107 -39.09 17.93 14.70
CA GLY A 107 -38.82 19.27 14.20
C GLY A 107 -39.45 19.46 12.84
#